data_AF-A0A1B6H0G4-F1
#
_entry.id   AF-A0A1B6H0G4-F1
#
_cell.length_a   1.000
_cell.length_b   1.000
_cell.length_c   1.000
_cell.angle_alpha   90.00
_cell.angle_beta   90.00
_cell.angle_gamma   90.00
#
_symmetry.space_group_name_H-M   'P 1'
#
loop_
_entity.id
_entity.type
_entity.pdbx_description
1 polymer ?
#
loop_
_entity_poly.entity_id
_entity_poly.type
_entity_poly.pdbx_seq_one_letter_code
_entity_poly.pdbx_strand_id
1 'polypeptide(L)'
;EMPVLVKFEPFDEAVRKMLNINVMFYNEVFMYSRMLPYLNKENIAEDIFAGFYYGNDLITGSDNVIIIEDLRSLNYNLAESSLNLDFDHLSLALTKLGRFHALSYAAKE
;
A
#
# COMPACT_ATOMS: atom_id res chain seq x y z
N GLU A 1 9.04 5.32 20.26
CA GLU A 1 9.60 4.89 18.95
C GLU A 1 8.43 4.62 18.02
N MET A 2 8.55 4.94 16.74
CA MET A 2 7.53 4.66 15.73
C MET A 2 8.00 3.46 14.92
N PRO A 3 7.40 2.26 15.10
CA PRO A 3 7.88 1.07 14.41
C PRO A 3 7.61 1.18 12.90
N VAL A 4 8.58 0.77 12.10
CA VAL A 4 8.52 0.86 10.64
C VAL A 4 8.77 -0.49 10.00
N LEU A 5 8.12 -0.72 8.87
CA LEU A 5 8.37 -1.84 7.97
C LEU A 5 9.20 -1.34 6.78
N VAL A 6 10.28 -2.06 6.47
CA VAL A 6 11.14 -1.79 5.30
C VAL A 6 10.98 -2.92 4.30
N LYS A 7 10.52 -2.60 3.11
CA LYS A 7 10.29 -3.52 2.01
C LYS A 7 11.33 -3.32 0.92
N PHE A 8 11.94 -4.41 0.49
CA PHE A 8 12.90 -4.47 -0.61
C PHE A 8 12.35 -5.36 -1.74
N GLU A 9 12.90 -5.20 -2.94
CA GLU A 9 12.66 -6.15 -4.03
C GLU A 9 13.32 -7.51 -3.74
N PRO A 10 12.78 -8.62 -4.26
CA PRO A 10 13.46 -9.91 -4.21
C PRO A 10 14.86 -9.82 -4.82
N PHE A 11 15.85 -10.48 -4.22
CA PHE A 11 17.23 -10.45 -4.71
C PHE A 11 17.43 -11.15 -6.05
N ASP A 12 16.63 -12.18 -6.33
CA ASP A 12 16.70 -12.97 -7.56
C ASP A 12 16.11 -12.22 -8.76
N GLU A 13 16.92 -12.00 -9.79
CA GLU A 13 16.53 -11.27 -10.99
C GLU A 13 15.48 -12.02 -11.84
N ALA A 14 15.56 -13.35 -11.90
CA ALA A 14 14.59 -14.17 -12.62
C ALA A 14 13.22 -14.07 -11.94
N VAL A 15 13.18 -14.07 -10.60
CA VAL A 15 11.96 -13.83 -9.83
C VAL A 15 11.42 -12.41 -10.08
N ARG A 16 12.29 -11.39 -10.05
CA ARG A 16 11.88 -9.99 -10.34
C ARG A 16 11.24 -9.85 -11.72
N LYS A 17 11.84 -10.46 -12.74
CA LYS A 17 11.32 -10.45 -14.12
C LYS A 17 10.02 -11.23 -14.25
N MET A 18 9.96 -12.45 -13.71
CA MET A 18 8.79 -13.31 -13.79
C MET A 18 7.55 -12.68 -13.17
N LEU A 19 7.72 -11.97 -12.04
CA LEU A 19 6.62 -11.33 -11.30
C LEU A 19 6.40 -9.85 -11.68
N ASN A 20 7.17 -9.30 -12.63
CA ASN A 20 7.16 -7.87 -12.98
C ASN A 20 7.35 -6.94 -11.76
N ILE A 21 8.25 -7.30 -10.84
CA ILE A 21 8.45 -6.59 -9.57
C ILE A 21 8.72 -5.11 -9.79
N ASN A 22 9.56 -4.75 -10.77
CA ASN A 22 9.90 -3.35 -11.03
C ASN A 22 8.66 -2.47 -11.28
N VAL A 23 7.66 -3.00 -12.00
CA VAL A 23 6.40 -2.28 -12.28
C VAL A 23 5.54 -2.22 -11.03
N MET A 24 5.45 -3.31 -10.27
CA MET A 24 4.69 -3.33 -9.02
C MET A 24 5.27 -2.38 -7.97
N PHE A 25 6.59 -2.34 -7.84
CA PHE A 25 7.30 -1.48 -6.90
C PHE A 25 7.16 0.00 -7.27
N TYR A 26 7.35 0.33 -8.56
CA TYR A 26 7.08 1.66 -9.10
C TYR A 26 5.65 2.12 -8.78
N ASN A 27 4.65 1.27 -9.07
CA ASN A 27 3.26 1.60 -8.81
C ASN A 27 2.99 1.83 -7.32
N GLU A 28 3.60 1.04 -6.44
CA GLU A 28 3.42 1.20 -4.99
C GLU A 28 4.02 2.53 -4.49
N VAL A 29 5.26 2.87 -4.89
CA VAL A 29 5.88 4.16 -4.57
C VAL A 29 5.07 5.32 -5.14
N PHE A 30 4.63 5.23 -6.39
CA PHE A 30 3.79 6.24 -7.03
C PHE A 30 2.44 6.41 -6.32
N MET A 31 1.83 5.31 -5.91
CA MET A 31 0.55 5.33 -5.19
C MET A 31 0.67 6.09 -3.87
N TYR A 32 1.66 5.74 -3.03
CA TYR A 32 1.84 6.40 -1.75
C TYR A 32 2.35 7.84 -1.86
N SER A 33 3.30 8.12 -2.76
CA SER A 33 3.97 9.42 -2.82
C SER A 33 3.28 10.48 -3.68
N ARG A 34 2.35 10.08 -4.56
CA ARG A 34 1.69 10.97 -5.53
C ARG A 34 0.19 10.79 -5.57
N MET A 35 -0.31 9.57 -5.84
CA MET A 35 -1.74 9.37 -6.08
C MET A 35 -2.59 9.52 -4.82
N LEU A 36 -2.20 8.90 -3.70
CA LEU A 36 -2.97 9.02 -2.47
C LEU A 36 -3.06 10.47 -1.97
N PRO A 37 -1.97 11.26 -1.91
CA PRO A 37 -2.05 12.68 -1.60
C PRO A 37 -2.95 13.48 -2.58
N TYR A 38 -2.92 13.12 -3.87
CA TYR A 38 -3.78 13.76 -4.87
C TYR A 38 -5.26 13.44 -4.67
N LEU A 39 -5.59 12.18 -4.38
CA LEU A 39 -6.96 11.70 -4.22
C LEU A 39 -7.58 12.10 -2.87
N ASN A 40 -6.79 12.03 -1.80
CA ASN A 40 -7.27 12.18 -0.42
C ASN A 40 -6.95 13.56 0.18
N LYS A 41 -7.16 14.65 -0.58
CA LYS A 41 -6.82 16.04 -0.14
C LYS A 41 -7.49 16.44 1.17
N GLU A 42 -8.71 15.95 1.39
CA GLU A 42 -9.52 16.22 2.57
C GLU A 42 -9.26 15.23 3.72
N ASN A 43 -8.25 14.35 3.58
CA ASN A 43 -7.83 13.37 4.58
C ASN A 43 -8.95 12.43 5.07
N ILE A 44 -9.98 12.19 4.25
CA ILE A 44 -11.12 11.34 4.59
C ILE A 44 -10.86 9.84 4.43
N ALA A 45 -9.64 9.42 4.07
CA ALA A 45 -9.23 8.02 3.89
C ALA A 45 -7.91 7.67 4.61
N GLU A 46 -7.49 8.44 5.61
CA GLU A 46 -6.26 8.15 6.38
C GLU A 46 -6.31 6.80 7.10
N ASP A 47 -7.50 6.33 7.50
CA ASP A 47 -7.70 5.03 8.17
C ASP A 47 -7.68 3.82 7.22
N ILE A 48 -7.47 4.04 5.92
CA ILE A 48 -7.48 2.99 4.91
C ILE A 48 -6.06 2.50 4.60
N PHE A 49 -5.06 3.37 4.72
CA PHE A 49 -3.68 3.10 4.32
C PHE A 49 -2.72 3.23 5.50
N ALA A 50 -1.67 2.41 5.50
CA ALA A 50 -0.56 2.57 6.44
C ALA A 50 0.16 3.90 6.18
N GLY A 51 0.73 4.51 7.23
CA GLY A 51 1.58 5.69 7.07
C GLY A 51 2.75 5.41 6.12
N PHE A 52 2.98 6.31 5.15
CA PHE A 52 4.12 6.25 4.24
C PHE A 52 5.19 7.24 4.65
N TYR A 53 6.42 6.76 4.83
CA TYR A 53 7.55 7.60 5.26
C TYR A 53 8.53 7.86 4.13
N TYR A 54 8.83 6.85 3.33
CA TYR A 54 9.80 6.97 2.24
C TYR A 54 9.62 5.88 1.19
N GLY A 55 9.94 6.19 -0.05
CA GLY A 55 9.97 5.24 -1.16
C GLY A 55 10.96 5.71 -2.21
N ASN A 56 11.74 4.78 -2.73
CA ASN A 56 12.68 5.02 -3.81
C ASN A 56 12.48 3.95 -4.89
N ASP A 57 12.21 4.39 -6.11
CA ASP A 57 12.05 3.57 -7.30
C ASP A 57 13.06 4.00 -8.36
N LEU A 58 14.34 3.73 -8.11
CA LEU A 58 15.35 3.90 -9.14
C LEU A 58 15.09 2.83 -10.20
N ILE A 59 14.43 3.23 -11.29
CA ILE A 59 14.14 2.40 -12.48
C ILE A 59 15.40 1.64 -12.96
N THR A 60 16.60 2.13 -12.62
CA THR A 60 17.90 1.58 -12.98
C THR A 60 18.86 1.29 -11.81
N GLY A 61 18.38 1.17 -10.56
CA GLY A 61 19.21 0.97 -9.37
C GLY A 61 18.94 -0.34 -8.60
N SER A 62 19.88 -0.75 -7.74
CA SER A 62 19.77 -1.93 -6.86
C SER A 62 19.14 -1.64 -5.48
N ASP A 63 18.65 -0.42 -5.27
CA ASP A 63 18.35 0.12 -3.94
C ASP A 63 16.88 0.54 -3.79
N ASN A 64 15.99 -0.16 -4.49
CA ASN A 64 14.55 0.05 -4.39
C ASN A 64 14.07 -0.34 -3.00
N VAL A 65 13.49 0.64 -2.29
CA VAL A 65 13.06 0.50 -0.90
C VAL A 65 11.76 1.24 -0.66
N ILE A 66 10.88 0.66 0.14
CA ILE A 66 9.66 1.30 0.64
C ILE A 66 9.68 1.20 2.18
N ILE A 67 9.47 2.33 2.84
CA ILE A 67 9.39 2.45 4.30
C ILE A 67 7.99 2.93 4.66
N ILE A 68 7.24 2.08 5.35
CA ILE A 68 5.87 2.33 5.80
C ILE A 68 5.70 2.03 7.29
N GLU A 69 4.57 2.43 7.85
CA GLU A 69 4.14 2.12 9.20
C GLU A 69 4.05 0.62 9.42
N ASP A 70 4.60 0.16 10.55
CA ASP A 70 4.38 -1.19 11.04
C ASP A 70 3.06 -1.27 11.80
N LEU A 71 2.08 -1.95 11.21
CA LEU A 71 0.73 -2.05 11.76
C LEU A 71 0.60 -3.02 12.95
N ARG A 72 1.66 -3.77 13.32
CA ARG A 72 1.61 -4.73 14.43
C ARG A 72 1.32 -4.07 15.77
N SER A 73 1.79 -2.84 15.99
CA SER A 73 1.47 -2.06 17.21
C SER A 73 0.01 -1.66 17.30
N LEU A 74 -0.71 -1.67 16.17
CA LEU A 74 -2.15 -1.44 16.10
C LEU A 74 -2.96 -2.75 16.14
N ASN A 75 -2.31 -3.87 16.49
CA ASN A 75 -2.88 -5.23 16.54
C ASN A 75 -3.35 -5.78 15.19
N TYR A 76 -2.85 -5.25 14.06
CA TYR A 76 -3.07 -5.90 12.77
C TYR A 76 -2.18 -7.14 12.64
N ASN A 77 -2.76 -8.18 12.05
CA ASN A 77 -2.07 -9.41 11.68
C ASN A 77 -2.46 -9.82 10.25
N LEU A 78 -1.63 -10.68 9.65
CA LEU A 78 -2.01 -11.34 8.42
C LEU A 78 -3.10 -12.38 8.74
N ALA A 79 -4.12 -12.44 7.90
CA ALA A 79 -5.13 -13.48 8.00
C ALA A 79 -4.50 -14.86 7.79
N GLU A 80 -4.86 -15.84 8.63
CA GLU A 80 -4.36 -17.22 8.51
C GLU A 80 -4.80 -17.89 7.22
N SER A 81 -5.95 -17.47 6.66
CA SER A 81 -6.39 -17.85 5.33
C SER A 81 -7.20 -16.73 4.68
N SER A 82 -7.14 -16.65 3.35
CA SER A 82 -7.96 -15.72 2.56
C SER A 82 -9.46 -16.07 2.56
N LEU A 83 -9.84 -17.21 3.13
CA LEU A 83 -11.21 -17.75 3.06
C LEU A 83 -12.04 -17.50 4.33
N ASN A 84 -11.42 -16.97 5.40
CA ASN A 84 -12.10 -16.73 6.68
C ASN A 84 -12.54 -15.27 6.82
N LEU A 85 -13.26 -14.74 5.82
CA LEU A 85 -13.88 -13.42 5.90
C LEU A 85 -15.33 -13.58 6.40
N ASP A 86 -15.58 -13.27 7.66
CA ASP A 86 -16.94 -13.16 8.18
C ASP A 86 -17.64 -11.89 7.67
N PHE A 87 -18.91 -11.73 8.05
CA PHE A 87 -19.70 -10.57 7.66
C PHE A 87 -19.06 -9.23 8.09
N ASP A 88 -18.46 -9.17 9.28
CA ASP A 88 -17.88 -7.94 9.80
C ASP A 88 -16.62 -7.55 9.02
N HIS A 89 -15.77 -8.53 8.68
CA HIS A 89 -14.62 -8.31 7.80
C HIS A 89 -15.05 -7.83 6.41
N LEU A 90 -16.06 -8.47 5.81
CA LEU A 90 -16.58 -8.09 4.49
C LEU A 90 -17.20 -6.70 4.51
N SER A 91 -18.02 -6.40 5.52
CA SER A 91 -18.65 -5.09 5.69
C SER A 91 -17.59 -4.00 5.83
N LEU A 92 -16.60 -4.19 6.71
CA LEU A 92 -15.50 -3.25 6.90
C LEU A 92 -14.70 -3.03 5.60
N ALA A 93 -14.31 -4.11 4.91
CA ALA A 93 -13.52 -4.04 3.69
C ALA A 93 -14.27 -3.31 2.57
N LEU A 94 -15.54 -3.66 2.33
CA LEU A 94 -16.36 -3.02 1.29
C LEU A 94 -16.64 -1.55 1.60
N THR A 95 -16.87 -1.17 2.86
CA THR A 95 -17.03 0.23 3.25
C THR A 95 -15.76 1.03 3.00
N LYS A 96 -14.58 0.51 3.36
CA LYS A 96 -13.30 1.19 3.09
C LYS A 96 -13.02 1.29 1.58
N LEU A 97 -13.24 0.22 0.83
CA LEU A 97 -13.08 0.23 -0.63
C LEU A 97 -14.04 1.23 -1.30
N GLY A 98 -15.29 1.31 -0.85
CA GLY A 98 -16.26 2.29 -1.35
C GLY A 98 -15.80 3.73 -1.13
N ARG A 99 -15.29 4.06 0.07
CA ARG A 99 -14.70 5.38 0.37
C ARG A 99 -13.51 5.68 -0.53
N PHE A 100 -12.59 4.72 -0.69
CA PHE A 100 -11.44 4.88 -1.56
C PHE A 100 -11.83 5.11 -3.03
N HIS A 101 -12.78 4.34 -3.57
CA HIS A 101 -13.27 4.52 -4.93
C HIS A 101 -14.01 5.85 -5.14
N ALA A 102 -14.72 6.35 -4.12
CA ALA A 102 -15.36 7.66 -4.17
C ALA A 102 -14.33 8.79 -4.36
N LEU A 103 -13.13 8.68 -3.77
CA LEU A 103 -12.04 9.64 -3.98
C LEU A 103 -11.60 9.68 -5.46
N SER A 104 -11.39 8.52 -6.07
CA SER A 104 -11.05 8.45 -7.50
C SER A 104 -12.14 9.01 -8.39
N TYR A 105 -13.41 8.79 -8.05
CA TYR A 105 -14.54 9.35 -8.78
C TYR A 105 -14.60 10.88 -8.66
N ALA A 106 -14.43 11.42 -7.46
CA ALA A 106 -14.42 12.86 -7.22
C ALA A 106 -13.25 13.57 -7.93
N ALA A 107 -12.10 12.91 -8.06
CA ALA A 107 -10.92 13.46 -8.71
C ALA A 107 -10.92 13.38 -10.25
N LYS A 108 -12.00 12.86 -10.86
CA LYS A 108 -12.15 12.71 -12.31
C LYS A 108 -12.47 14.02 -13.05
N GLU A 109 -12.85 15.06 -12.32
CA GLU A 109 -13.18 16.39 -12.88
C GLU A 109 -11.98 17.10 -13.53
#